data_AF-A0A1V4JPA8-F1
#
_entry.id   AF-A0A1V4JPA8-F1
#
_cell.length_a   1.000
_cell.length_b   1.000
_cell.length_c   1.000
_cell.angle_alpha   90.00
_cell.angle_beta   90.00
_cell.angle_gamma   90.00
#
_symmetry.space_group_name_H-M   'P 1'
#
loop_
_entity.id
_entity.type
_entity.pdbx_description
1 polymer ?
#
loop_
_entity_poly.entity_id
_entity_poly.type
_entity_poly.pdbx_seq_one_letter_code
_entity_poly.pdbx_strand_id
1 'polypeptide(L)'
;MSSGARPRGRRRRTARPSPPSSASSEGEEPLSPSGCSPASRPSSPSGLEDEEERAAGSRSRKSEDSERAVGGKGSPLKDNLSPWEEWFIGKEKELRARLQARAAEEMNTQLEKMKQKQERERRKRIAEEKHKEWVQKKREEERREREKKLSKEMAEKATRELEKMQLQEKAEVKYKEWLKKKRAEEAEKKKKEKEKEKEREAELQEKKERSEKIFKEWLHNARNKPRPVLNGYGFPHGKSTGCVNGNLYPAPAYCNPIPWKPVHVPPPKEDNVPTMKKKRPVSCQSRASSSMVIHKPKSSRCVESLCRKQL
;
A
#
# COMPACT_ATOMS: atom_id res chain seq x y z
N MET A 1 -28.53 61.30 -15.81
CA MET A 1 -27.39 62.24 -15.79
C MET A 1 -26.46 61.80 -14.67
N SER A 2 -25.15 61.79 -14.95
CA SER A 2 -24.02 61.57 -14.03
C SER A 2 -23.86 60.18 -13.38
N SER A 3 -22.66 59.62 -13.17
CA SER A 3 -21.34 59.67 -13.80
C SER A 3 -20.41 58.82 -12.92
N GLY A 4 -19.57 57.96 -13.52
CA GLY A 4 -18.29 57.50 -12.94
C GLY A 4 -18.36 56.45 -11.80
N ALA A 5 -17.42 55.53 -11.62
CA ALA A 5 -16.10 55.34 -12.22
C ALA A 5 -15.67 53.87 -12.08
N ARG A 6 -14.93 53.36 -13.07
CA ARG A 6 -14.23 52.06 -13.03
C ARG A 6 -12.80 52.26 -12.50
N PRO A 7 -12.27 51.40 -11.62
CA PRO A 7 -10.85 51.43 -11.29
C PRO A 7 -10.02 50.67 -12.33
N ARG A 8 -8.98 51.32 -12.83
CA ARG A 8 -7.96 50.76 -13.73
C ARG A 8 -6.95 49.95 -12.91
N GLY A 9 -6.79 48.67 -13.24
CA GLY A 9 -5.76 47.80 -12.68
C GLY A 9 -4.36 48.20 -13.17
N ARG A 10 -3.48 48.60 -12.25
CA ARG A 10 -2.04 48.77 -12.49
C ARG A 10 -1.35 47.40 -12.37
N ARG A 11 -0.87 46.87 -13.49
CA ARG A 11 0.14 45.80 -13.52
C ARG A 11 1.49 46.41 -13.15
N ARG A 12 2.09 46.02 -12.02
CA ARG A 12 3.53 46.17 -11.77
C ARG A 12 4.19 44.81 -11.94
N ARG A 13 5.14 44.76 -12.87
CA ARG A 13 6.08 43.66 -13.10
C ARG A 13 7.03 43.58 -11.90
N THR A 14 7.14 42.42 -11.27
CA THR A 14 8.22 42.12 -10.33
C THR A 14 9.32 41.37 -11.07
N ALA A 15 10.53 41.93 -10.98
CA ALA A 15 11.75 41.35 -11.50
C ALA A 15 12.13 40.10 -10.70
N ARG A 16 12.62 39.08 -11.41
CA ARG A 16 13.17 37.83 -10.88
C ARG A 16 14.68 38.01 -10.71
N PRO A 17 15.28 37.77 -9.54
CA PRO A 17 16.73 37.60 -9.46
C PRO A 17 17.12 36.13 -9.68
N SER A 18 18.11 35.94 -10.53
CA SER A 18 18.85 34.68 -10.75
C SER A 18 19.79 34.38 -9.57
N PRO A 19 20.21 33.12 -9.36
CA PRO A 19 21.07 32.74 -8.23
C PRO A 19 22.56 32.95 -8.54
N PRO A 20 23.42 33.20 -7.53
CA PRO A 20 24.86 33.10 -7.71
C PRO A 20 25.37 31.66 -7.48
N SER A 21 26.32 31.31 -8.32
CA SER A 21 27.05 30.05 -8.40
C SER A 21 27.92 29.75 -7.18
N SER A 22 28.09 28.45 -6.97
CA SER A 22 28.99 27.79 -6.04
C SER A 22 30.47 28.15 -6.27
N ALA A 23 31.21 28.37 -5.17
CA ALA A 23 32.66 28.24 -5.10
C ALA A 23 33.01 27.18 -4.05
N SER A 24 34.04 26.41 -4.36
CA SER A 24 34.50 25.15 -3.76
C SER A 24 35.60 25.36 -2.70
N SER A 25 35.86 24.28 -1.95
CA SER A 25 37.09 23.99 -1.15
C SER A 25 37.23 24.75 0.17
N GLU A 26 37.54 24.17 1.33
CA GLU A 26 38.36 23.00 1.70
C GLU A 26 37.66 22.23 2.86
N GLY A 27 37.71 20.90 3.01
CA GLY A 27 38.90 20.10 3.33
C GLY A 27 39.02 19.96 4.86
N GLU A 28 38.75 18.77 5.41
CA GLU A 28 39.38 18.12 6.60
C GLU A 28 38.44 17.08 7.26
N GLU A 29 39.07 16.00 7.74
CA GLU A 29 38.62 14.61 7.95
C GLU A 29 37.74 14.30 9.18
N PRO A 30 37.19 13.05 9.28
CA PRO A 30 36.28 12.62 10.32
C PRO A 30 36.98 11.87 11.47
N LEU A 31 36.52 12.07 12.70
CA LEU A 31 36.73 11.10 13.77
C LEU A 31 35.43 10.86 14.56
N SER A 32 35.03 9.61 14.56
CA SER A 32 34.19 8.93 15.55
C SER A 32 34.85 7.55 15.74
N PRO A 33 34.62 6.78 16.83
CA PRO A 33 33.54 6.89 17.80
C PRO A 33 33.99 6.70 19.27
N SER A 34 33.14 7.05 20.24
CA SER A 34 33.13 6.29 21.50
C SER A 34 31.75 6.37 22.13
N GLY A 35 31.11 5.21 22.18
CA GLY A 35 29.81 5.03 22.80
C GLY A 35 29.94 4.95 24.31
N CYS A 36 29.01 5.58 25.00
CA CYS A 36 28.60 5.17 26.35
C CYS A 36 27.09 5.29 26.42
N SER A 37 26.42 4.14 26.52
CA SER A 37 25.01 4.05 26.88
C SER A 37 24.82 4.31 28.38
N PRO A 38 23.59 4.67 28.81
CA PRO A 38 23.32 5.26 30.11
C PRO A 38 22.99 4.20 31.16
N ALA A 39 23.30 4.49 32.43
CA ALA A 39 22.77 3.73 33.55
C ALA A 39 22.53 4.62 34.78
N SER A 40 21.29 4.56 35.25
CA SER A 40 20.89 4.60 36.66
C SER A 40 20.91 5.94 37.43
N ARG A 41 19.70 6.52 37.59
CA ARG A 41 19.20 7.14 38.84
C ARG A 41 18.64 6.02 39.75
N PRO A 42 18.24 6.23 41.04
CA PRO A 42 18.10 7.46 41.84
C PRO A 42 18.62 7.36 43.32
N SER A 43 18.61 8.48 44.05
CA SER A 43 18.30 8.67 45.51
C SER A 43 18.96 9.99 45.98
N SER A 44 18.22 11.08 46.13
CA SER A 44 17.58 11.60 47.36
C SER A 44 18.47 12.59 48.12
N PRO A 45 17.87 13.62 48.75
CA PRO A 45 18.54 14.89 49.02
C PRO A 45 19.13 14.90 50.44
N SER A 46 20.44 15.09 50.55
CA SER A 46 21.09 15.41 51.82
C SER A 46 21.22 16.93 51.92
N GLY A 47 20.44 17.51 52.83
CA GLY A 47 20.62 18.88 53.27
C GLY A 47 22.02 19.08 53.83
N LEU A 48 22.66 20.16 53.38
CA LEU A 48 23.62 20.88 54.19
C LEU A 48 23.13 22.33 54.18
N GLU A 49 22.62 22.65 55.36
CA GLU A 49 22.47 23.98 55.91
C GLU A 49 23.87 24.62 56.05
N ASP A 50 23.90 25.89 56.40
CA ASP A 50 25.09 26.75 56.60
C ASP A 50 25.61 27.41 55.31
N GLU A 51 25.72 28.74 55.17
CA GLU A 51 25.70 29.81 56.15
C GLU A 51 25.28 31.11 55.46
N GLU A 52 24.29 31.76 56.07
CA GLU A 52 23.97 33.17 55.92
C GLU A 52 25.15 33.98 56.45
N GLU A 53 26.01 34.49 55.57
CA GLU A 53 27.08 35.42 55.98
C GLU A 53 26.45 36.79 56.32
N ARG A 54 25.84 36.86 57.50
CA ARG A 54 25.68 38.08 58.28
C ARG A 54 27.07 38.48 58.79
N ALA A 55 27.65 39.51 58.19
CA ALA A 55 28.79 40.21 58.74
C ALA A 55 28.38 40.95 60.04
N ALA A 56 28.40 40.25 61.17
CA ALA A 56 28.38 40.84 62.49
C ALA A 56 29.79 41.35 62.84
N GLY A 57 29.85 42.62 63.19
CA GLY A 57 31.09 43.34 63.40
C GLY A 57 31.99 42.77 64.48
N SER A 58 33.29 42.95 64.26
CA SER A 58 34.28 42.96 65.33
C SER A 58 35.26 44.12 65.14
N ARG A 59 34.99 45.15 65.94
CA ARG A 59 35.96 45.88 66.77
C ARG A 59 37.28 46.34 66.14
N SER A 60 37.35 47.67 66.04
CA SER A 60 38.41 48.47 66.65
C SER A 60 39.81 48.38 66.02
N ARG A 61 40.03 49.22 65.00
CA ARG A 61 41.06 50.26 65.13
C ARG A 61 40.42 51.61 64.88
N LYS A 62 40.17 52.30 65.99
CA LYS A 62 39.92 53.72 66.09
C LYS A 62 41.17 54.45 65.58
N SER A 63 41.20 54.76 64.29
CA SER A 63 42.01 55.88 63.80
C SER A 63 41.19 57.13 64.06
N GLU A 64 41.47 57.75 65.19
CA GLU A 64 41.21 59.16 65.40
C GLU A 64 41.90 59.89 64.24
N ASP A 65 41.13 60.27 63.22
CA ASP A 65 41.54 61.41 62.40
C ASP A 65 40.53 62.50 62.65
N SER A 66 41.09 63.61 63.09
CA SER A 66 40.46 64.58 63.95
C SER A 66 39.27 65.23 63.27
N GLU A 67 38.22 65.49 64.06
CA GLU A 67 37.41 66.69 63.87
C GLU A 67 38.35 67.90 63.91
N ARG A 68 38.94 68.22 62.76
CA ARG A 68 39.30 69.59 62.45
C ARG A 68 38.06 70.21 61.82
N ALA A 69 37.18 70.68 62.69
CA ALA A 69 36.59 71.99 62.53
C ALA A 69 37.75 73.02 62.44
N VAL A 70 38.42 73.04 61.30
CA VAL A 70 39.19 74.18 60.82
C VAL A 70 38.23 74.78 59.80
N GLY A 71 37.47 75.80 60.15
CA GLY A 71 38.11 77.08 60.44
C GLY A 71 38.99 77.47 59.25
N GLY A 72 38.59 77.11 58.03
CA GLY A 72 39.21 77.55 56.79
C GLY A 72 38.87 79.02 56.58
N LYS A 73 39.42 79.87 57.45
CA LYS A 73 39.77 81.24 57.10
C LYS A 73 40.27 81.18 55.67
N GLY A 74 39.58 81.84 54.75
CA GLY A 74 40.12 82.10 53.42
C GLY A 74 41.48 82.73 53.66
N SER A 75 42.55 81.93 53.53
CA SER A 75 43.92 82.39 53.66
C SER A 75 44.15 83.31 52.46
N PRO A 76 44.33 84.64 52.64
CA PRO A 76 44.49 85.60 51.55
C PRO A 76 45.88 85.55 50.89
N LEU A 77 46.47 84.35 50.79
CA LEU A 77 47.79 84.13 50.17
C LEU A 77 47.70 83.49 48.79
N LYS A 78 46.48 83.27 48.26
CA LYS A 78 46.28 82.86 46.87
C LYS A 78 46.33 84.05 45.89
N ASP A 79 46.45 85.26 46.42
CA ASP A 79 46.37 86.51 45.65
C ASP A 79 47.76 87.12 45.36
N ASN A 80 48.84 86.32 45.49
CA ASN A 80 50.18 86.72 45.04
C ASN A 80 50.82 85.69 44.09
N LEU A 81 50.00 84.88 43.41
CA LEU A 81 50.50 84.11 42.26
C LEU A 81 50.78 85.10 41.14
N SER A 82 51.97 85.03 40.57
CA SER A 82 52.27 85.79 39.36
C SER A 82 51.24 85.41 38.29
N PRO A 83 50.73 86.36 37.48
CA PRO A 83 49.85 86.05 36.36
C PRO A 83 50.38 84.91 35.45
N TRP A 84 51.71 84.72 35.41
CA TRP A 84 52.36 83.59 34.74
C TRP A 84 52.20 82.24 35.45
N GLU A 85 52.24 82.20 36.78
CA GLU A 85 52.06 80.98 37.58
C GLU A 85 50.61 80.49 37.52
N GLU A 86 49.64 81.42 37.56
CA GLU A 86 48.23 81.09 37.37
C GLU A 86 47.96 80.51 35.98
N TRP A 87 48.55 81.12 34.94
CA TRP A 87 48.45 80.62 33.58
C TRP A 87 49.03 79.20 33.46
N PHE A 88 50.20 78.94 34.06
CA PHE A 88 50.83 77.63 34.03
C PHE A 88 50.00 76.57 34.77
N ILE A 89 49.48 76.88 35.97
CA ILE A 89 48.60 75.99 36.73
C ILE A 89 47.29 75.75 35.97
N GLY A 90 46.75 76.77 35.32
CA GLY A 90 45.58 76.66 34.45
C GLY A 90 45.84 75.72 33.26
N LYS A 91 47.00 75.85 32.60
CA LYS A 91 47.40 74.97 31.50
C LYS A 91 47.63 73.53 31.93
N GLU A 92 48.28 73.30 33.07
CA GLU A 92 48.47 71.95 33.61
C GLU A 92 47.14 71.26 33.95
N LYS A 93 46.19 72.00 34.56
CA LYS A 93 44.83 71.50 34.83
C LYS A 93 44.08 71.19 33.54
N GLU A 94 44.18 72.05 32.53
CA GLU A 94 43.57 71.83 31.22
C GLU A 94 44.13 70.57 30.53
N LEU A 95 45.45 70.38 30.56
CA LEU A 95 46.10 69.18 30.01
C LEU A 95 45.65 67.91 30.73
N ARG A 96 45.58 67.94 32.07
CA ARG A 96 45.10 66.81 32.87
C ARG A 96 43.63 66.49 32.60
N ALA A 97 42.77 67.51 32.50
CA ALA A 97 41.37 67.34 32.16
C ALA A 97 41.21 66.73 30.76
N ARG A 98 42.03 67.12 29.79
CA ARG A 98 42.04 66.51 28.45
C ARG A 98 42.44 65.04 28.47
N LEU A 99 43.46 64.68 29.26
CA LEU A 99 43.86 63.28 29.41
C LEU A 99 42.76 62.44 30.08
N GLN A 100 42.13 62.96 31.14
CA GLN A 100 41.01 62.30 31.80
C GLN A 100 39.79 62.15 30.88
N ALA A 101 39.48 63.17 30.07
CA ALA A 101 38.41 63.12 29.09
C ALA A 101 38.67 62.05 28.02
N ARG A 102 39.90 61.95 27.49
CA ARG A 102 40.28 60.89 26.54
C ARG A 102 40.17 59.50 27.16
N ALA A 103 40.63 59.32 28.40
CA ALA A 103 40.50 58.04 29.10
C ALA A 103 39.03 57.65 29.32
N ALA A 104 38.17 58.61 29.68
CA ALA A 104 36.74 58.38 29.83
C ALA A 104 36.05 58.06 28.49
N GLU A 105 36.43 58.75 27.41
CA GLU A 105 35.92 58.49 26.06
C GLU A 105 36.33 57.10 25.55
N GLU A 106 37.57 56.67 25.80
CA GLU A 106 38.04 55.34 25.43
C GLU A 106 37.29 54.24 26.19
N MET A 107 37.09 54.40 27.50
CA MET A 107 36.29 53.47 28.30
C MET A 107 34.83 53.40 27.83
N ASN A 108 34.23 54.55 27.50
CA ASN A 108 32.87 54.61 26.94
C ASN A 108 32.80 53.91 25.58
N THR A 109 33.78 54.17 24.71
CA THR A 109 33.89 53.53 23.39
C THR A 109 33.99 52.01 23.51
N GLN A 110 34.77 51.49 24.45
CA GLN A 110 34.89 50.05 24.70
C GLN A 110 33.56 49.47 25.23
N LEU A 111 32.91 50.16 26.16
CA LEU A 111 31.61 49.73 26.68
C LEU A 111 30.55 49.67 25.58
N GLU A 112 30.51 50.68 24.70
CA GLU A 112 29.57 50.75 23.58
C GLU A 112 29.85 49.64 22.55
N LYS A 113 31.11 49.36 22.23
CA LYS A 113 31.50 48.23 21.36
C LYS A 113 31.03 46.89 21.93
N MET A 114 31.18 46.68 23.25
CA MET A 114 30.73 45.46 23.92
C MET A 114 29.20 45.33 23.88
N LYS A 115 28.46 46.42 24.13
CA LYS A 115 26.99 46.44 24.02
C LYS A 115 26.52 46.16 22.59
N GLN A 116 27.13 46.80 21.59
CA GLN A 116 26.79 46.56 20.18
C GLN A 116 27.08 45.11 19.75
N LYS A 117 28.20 44.52 20.20
CA LYS A 117 28.51 43.11 19.93
C LYS A 117 27.46 42.19 20.53
N GLN A 118 27.09 42.43 21.80
CA GLN A 118 26.05 41.67 22.49
C GLN A 118 24.69 41.79 21.77
N GLU A 119 24.32 42.98 21.31
CA GLU A 119 23.08 43.19 20.58
C GLU A 119 23.07 42.45 19.23
N ARG A 120 24.17 42.50 18.48
CA ARG A 120 24.31 41.75 17.23
C ARG A 120 24.18 40.24 17.46
N GLU A 121 24.79 39.72 18.52
CA GLU A 121 24.66 38.31 18.89
C GLU A 121 23.21 37.94 19.25
N ARG A 122 22.51 38.80 20.01
CA ARG A 122 21.07 38.59 20.31
C ARG A 122 20.23 38.56 19.04
N ARG A 123 20.47 39.50 18.11
CA ARG A 123 19.77 39.54 16.81
C ARG A 123 20.06 38.30 15.96
N LYS A 124 21.31 37.81 15.94
CA LYS A 124 21.69 36.56 15.27
C LYS A 124 20.95 35.36 15.84
N ARG A 125 20.90 35.22 17.17
CA ARG A 125 20.18 34.12 17.83
C ARG A 125 18.70 34.11 17.46
N ILE A 126 18.05 35.28 17.45
CA ILE A 126 16.64 35.39 17.07
C ILE A 126 16.44 34.98 15.60
N ALA A 127 17.31 35.43 14.70
CA ALA A 127 17.23 35.05 13.29
C ALA A 127 17.44 33.54 13.08
N GLU A 128 18.41 32.95 13.77
CA GLU A 128 18.68 31.51 13.74
C GLU A 128 17.52 30.70 14.33
N GLU A 129 16.93 31.13 15.44
CA GLU A 129 15.75 30.50 16.05
C GLU A 129 14.55 30.56 15.10
N LYS A 130 14.27 31.74 14.51
CA LYS A 130 13.20 31.88 13.51
C LYS A 130 13.42 31.00 12.29
N HIS A 131 14.66 30.88 11.84
CA HIS A 131 15.00 29.98 10.74
C HIS A 131 14.77 28.52 11.13
N LYS A 132 15.24 28.10 12.31
CA LYS A 132 15.04 26.74 12.84
C LYS A 132 13.56 26.40 13.00
N GLU A 133 12.77 27.29 13.59
CA GLU A 133 11.31 27.16 13.72
C GLU A 133 10.64 26.99 12.35
N TRP A 134 11.02 27.82 11.36
CA TRP A 134 10.47 27.75 10.01
C TRP A 134 10.81 26.43 9.32
N VAL A 135 12.06 25.97 9.41
CA VAL A 135 12.49 24.67 8.85
C VAL A 135 11.76 23.51 9.51
N GLN A 136 11.64 23.52 10.84
CA GLN A 136 10.90 22.48 11.58
C GLN A 136 9.43 22.47 11.19
N LYS A 137 8.79 23.65 11.13
CA LYS A 137 7.39 23.79 10.69
C LYS A 137 7.19 23.26 9.27
N LYS A 138 8.11 23.56 8.35
CA LYS A 138 8.06 23.05 6.97
C LYS A 138 8.21 21.53 6.90
N ARG A 139 9.14 20.97 7.66
CA ARG A 139 9.34 19.51 7.77
C ARG A 139 8.10 18.82 8.34
N GLU A 140 7.48 19.42 9.35
CA GLU A 140 6.30 18.86 9.98
C GLU A 140 5.06 18.93 9.08
N GLU A 141 4.89 20.04 8.36
CA GLU A 141 3.85 20.20 7.35
C GLU A 141 3.98 19.13 6.25
N GLU A 142 5.18 18.91 5.73
CA GLU A 142 5.46 17.88 4.75
C GLU A 142 5.16 16.47 5.30
N ARG A 143 5.56 16.18 6.54
CA ARG A 143 5.25 14.91 7.22
C ARG A 143 3.73 14.70 7.33
N ARG A 144 2.99 15.72 7.79
CA ARG A 144 1.52 15.64 7.90
C ARG A 144 0.87 15.44 6.53
N GLU A 145 1.40 16.03 5.47
CA GLU A 145 0.89 15.83 4.12
C GLU A 145 1.10 14.38 3.64
N ARG A 146 2.28 13.81 3.89
CA ARG A 146 2.59 12.40 3.59
C ARG A 146 1.69 11.45 4.39
N GLU A 147 1.50 11.69 5.68
CA GLU A 147 0.59 10.91 6.53
C GLU A 147 -0.86 10.99 6.03
N LYS A 148 -1.33 12.17 5.64
CA LYS A 148 -2.67 12.34 5.04
C LYS A 148 -2.81 11.60 3.72
N LYS A 149 -1.77 11.59 2.87
CA LYS A 149 -1.77 10.82 1.60
C LYS A 149 -1.86 9.33 1.86
N LEU A 150 -1.04 8.80 2.77
CA LEU A 150 -1.07 7.39 3.16
C LEU A 150 -2.40 6.99 3.81
N SER A 151 -2.93 7.82 4.71
CA SER A 151 -4.22 7.57 5.36
C SER A 151 -5.37 7.52 4.34
N LYS A 152 -5.39 8.43 3.36
CA LYS A 152 -6.36 8.40 2.25
C LYS A 152 -6.21 7.14 1.39
N GLU A 153 -4.98 6.76 1.06
CA GLU A 153 -4.71 5.55 0.28
C GLU A 153 -5.17 4.29 1.01
N MET A 154 -4.92 4.18 2.32
CA MET A 154 -5.37 3.05 3.13
C MET A 154 -6.90 3.01 3.27
N ALA A 155 -7.54 4.17 3.43
CA ALA A 155 -9.00 4.25 3.45
C ALA A 155 -9.60 3.82 2.10
N GLU A 156 -9.04 4.26 0.99
CA GLU A 156 -9.49 3.87 -0.35
C GLU A 156 -9.24 2.38 -0.64
N LYS A 157 -8.11 1.82 -0.20
CA LYS A 157 -7.86 0.38 -0.28
C LYS A 157 -8.90 -0.41 0.52
N ALA A 158 -9.21 0.03 1.74
CA ALA A 158 -10.21 -0.62 2.58
C ALA A 158 -11.61 -0.59 1.94
N THR A 159 -12.03 0.53 1.35
CA THR A 159 -13.33 0.60 0.65
C THR A 159 -13.36 -0.29 -0.59
N ARG A 160 -12.29 -0.30 -1.39
CA ARG A 160 -12.18 -1.18 -2.56
C ARG A 160 -12.20 -2.66 -2.19
N GLU A 161 -11.57 -3.04 -1.07
CA GLU A 161 -11.59 -4.42 -0.57
C GLU A 161 -12.99 -4.81 -0.09
N LEU A 162 -13.69 -3.92 0.62
CA LEU A 162 -15.06 -4.16 1.04
C LEU A 162 -16.01 -4.33 -0.17
N GLU A 163 -15.89 -3.50 -1.20
CA GLU A 163 -16.67 -3.61 -2.43
C GLU A 163 -16.41 -4.94 -3.16
N LYS A 164 -15.15 -5.38 -3.22
CA LYS A 164 -14.79 -6.69 -3.79
C LYS A 164 -15.41 -7.84 -3.01
N MET A 165 -15.34 -7.80 -1.69
CA MET A 165 -15.96 -8.81 -0.82
C MET A 165 -17.47 -8.86 -1.02
N GLN A 166 -18.14 -7.71 -1.12
CA GLN A 166 -19.58 -7.67 -1.41
C GLN A 166 -19.93 -8.25 -2.78
N LEU A 167 -19.14 -7.98 -3.82
CA LEU A 167 -19.39 -8.55 -5.14
C LEU A 167 -19.18 -10.08 -5.13
N GLN A 168 -18.15 -10.54 -4.44
CA GLN A 168 -17.88 -11.96 -4.26
C GLN A 168 -19.01 -12.63 -3.47
N GLU A 169 -19.47 -12.04 -2.36
CA GLU A 169 -20.60 -12.56 -1.58
C GLU A 169 -21.86 -12.66 -2.45
N LYS A 170 -22.17 -11.62 -3.23
CA LYS A 170 -23.30 -11.64 -4.18
C LYS A 170 -23.17 -12.78 -5.19
N ALA A 171 -21.97 -13.02 -5.73
CA ALA A 171 -21.72 -14.12 -6.66
C ALA A 171 -21.86 -15.49 -5.98
N GLU A 172 -21.34 -15.65 -4.77
CA GLU A 172 -21.45 -16.88 -3.99
C GLU A 172 -22.90 -17.20 -3.61
N VAL A 173 -23.69 -16.20 -3.22
CA VAL A 173 -25.12 -16.36 -2.95
C VAL A 173 -25.83 -16.82 -4.22
N LYS A 174 -25.59 -16.17 -5.36
CA LYS A 174 -26.18 -16.57 -6.65
C LYS A 174 -25.78 -17.99 -7.06
N TYR A 175 -24.52 -18.35 -6.84
CA TYR A 175 -24.03 -19.70 -7.12
C TYR A 175 -24.71 -20.74 -6.21
N LYS A 176 -24.83 -20.47 -4.91
CA LYS A 176 -25.50 -21.35 -3.94
C LYS A 176 -26.99 -21.51 -4.28
N GLU A 177 -27.68 -20.43 -4.66
CA GLU A 177 -29.07 -20.48 -5.14
C GLU A 177 -29.21 -21.36 -6.39
N TRP A 178 -28.33 -21.17 -7.38
CA TRP A 178 -28.30 -22.00 -8.58
C TRP A 178 -28.03 -23.47 -8.27
N LEU A 179 -27.10 -23.76 -7.35
CA LEU A 179 -26.78 -25.12 -6.92
C LEU A 179 -27.98 -25.80 -6.25
N LYS A 180 -28.72 -25.08 -5.42
CA LYS A 180 -29.98 -25.58 -4.82
C LYS A 180 -31.02 -25.87 -5.90
N LYS A 181 -31.20 -24.98 -6.88
CA LYS A 181 -32.11 -25.18 -8.00
C LYS A 181 -31.73 -26.39 -8.86
N LYS A 182 -30.43 -26.56 -9.15
CA LYS A 182 -29.93 -27.72 -9.90
C LYS A 182 -30.13 -29.03 -9.15
N ARG A 183 -29.85 -29.05 -7.84
CA ARG A 183 -30.11 -30.22 -7.00
C ARG A 183 -31.59 -30.59 -6.94
N ALA A 184 -32.48 -29.59 -6.88
CA ALA A 184 -33.92 -29.82 -6.90
C ALA A 184 -34.40 -30.38 -8.25
N GLU A 185 -33.91 -29.85 -9.38
CA GLU A 185 -34.22 -30.33 -10.72
C GLU A 185 -33.75 -31.79 -10.93
N GLU A 186 -32.52 -32.12 -10.50
CA GLU A 186 -32.02 -33.49 -10.54
C GLU A 186 -32.80 -34.43 -9.63
N ALA A 187 -33.16 -33.98 -8.43
CA ALA A 187 -33.98 -34.77 -7.51
C ALA A 187 -35.38 -35.06 -8.08
N GLU A 188 -35.99 -34.09 -8.78
CA GLU A 188 -37.28 -34.29 -9.45
C GLU A 188 -37.17 -35.28 -10.62
N LYS A 189 -36.14 -35.15 -11.46
CA LYS A 189 -35.86 -36.11 -12.54
C LYS A 189 -35.64 -37.51 -12.00
N LYS A 190 -34.86 -37.65 -10.93
CA LYS A 190 -34.59 -38.93 -10.27
C LYS A 190 -35.85 -39.54 -9.63
N LYS A 191 -36.74 -38.72 -9.07
CA LYS A 191 -38.04 -39.21 -8.56
C LYS A 191 -38.93 -39.72 -9.68
N LYS A 192 -39.03 -38.99 -10.79
CA LYS A 192 -39.80 -39.41 -11.97
C LYS A 192 -39.28 -40.70 -12.59
N GLU A 193 -37.96 -40.87 -12.65
CA GLU A 193 -37.35 -42.11 -13.14
C GLU A 193 -37.65 -43.29 -12.21
N LYS A 194 -37.49 -43.10 -10.89
CA LYS A 194 -37.82 -44.14 -9.90
C LYS A 194 -39.30 -44.51 -9.89
N GLU A 195 -40.20 -43.57 -10.11
CA GLU A 195 -41.63 -43.84 -10.21
C GLU A 195 -41.96 -44.68 -11.45
N LYS A 196 -41.38 -44.35 -12.60
CA LYS A 196 -41.50 -45.15 -13.83
C LYS A 196 -40.90 -46.55 -13.69
N GLU A 197 -39.80 -46.69 -12.97
CA GLU A 197 -39.21 -48.01 -12.69
C GLU A 197 -40.14 -48.85 -11.82
N LYS A 198 -40.71 -48.26 -10.76
CA LYS A 198 -41.70 -48.92 -9.90
C LYS A 198 -43.00 -49.27 -10.64
N GLU A 199 -43.47 -48.41 -11.54
CA GLU A 199 -44.62 -48.68 -12.39
C GLU A 199 -44.36 -49.89 -13.30
N ARG A 200 -43.18 -49.97 -13.92
CA ARG A 200 -42.79 -51.12 -14.74
C ARG A 200 -42.66 -52.40 -13.93
N GLU A 201 -42.11 -52.31 -12.71
CA GLU A 201 -42.02 -53.45 -11.81
C GLU A 201 -43.41 -53.95 -11.41
N ALA A 202 -44.33 -53.03 -11.08
CA ALA A 202 -45.72 -53.34 -10.78
C ALA A 202 -46.45 -53.93 -11.99
N GLU A 203 -46.24 -53.42 -13.20
CA GLU A 203 -46.81 -53.97 -14.44
C GLU A 203 -46.32 -55.40 -14.70
N LEU A 204 -45.03 -55.67 -14.49
CA LEU A 204 -44.47 -57.02 -14.59
C LEU A 204 -45.05 -57.95 -13.53
N GLN A 205 -45.26 -57.44 -12.31
CA GLN A 205 -45.87 -58.20 -11.24
C GLN A 205 -47.36 -58.49 -11.52
N GLU A 206 -48.13 -57.52 -12.04
CA GLU A 206 -49.51 -57.74 -12.46
C GLU A 206 -49.60 -58.78 -13.58
N LYS A 207 -48.69 -58.72 -14.57
CA LYS A 207 -48.63 -59.75 -15.62
C LYS A 207 -48.36 -61.14 -15.05
N LYS A 208 -47.45 -61.25 -14.08
CA LYS A 208 -47.18 -62.52 -13.38
C LYS A 208 -48.43 -63.01 -12.65
N GLU A 209 -49.03 -62.18 -11.79
CA GLU A 209 -50.23 -62.55 -11.03
C GLU A 209 -51.43 -62.88 -11.94
N ARG A 210 -51.60 -62.16 -13.05
CA ARG A 210 -52.65 -62.42 -14.04
C ARG A 210 -52.43 -63.78 -14.72
N SER A 211 -51.19 -64.09 -15.10
CA SER A 211 -50.85 -65.39 -15.67
C SER A 211 -51.06 -66.52 -14.66
N GLU A 212 -50.73 -66.32 -13.39
CA GLU A 212 -50.95 -67.30 -12.33
C GLU A 212 -52.44 -67.52 -12.04
N LYS A 213 -53.26 -66.46 -12.05
CA LYS A 213 -54.72 -66.56 -11.91
C LYS A 213 -55.32 -67.37 -13.07
N ILE A 214 -54.95 -67.04 -14.31
CA ILE A 214 -55.40 -67.78 -15.51
C ILE A 214 -54.95 -69.24 -15.44
N PHE A 215 -53.73 -69.50 -14.99
CA PHE A 215 -53.21 -70.86 -14.84
C PHE A 215 -54.00 -71.67 -13.80
N LYS A 216 -54.29 -71.08 -12.63
CA LYS A 216 -55.11 -71.72 -11.59
C LYS A 216 -56.53 -71.99 -12.07
N GLU A 217 -57.12 -71.03 -12.77
CA GLU A 217 -58.44 -71.20 -13.37
C GLU A 217 -58.43 -72.31 -14.43
N TRP A 218 -57.39 -72.38 -15.26
CA TRP A 218 -57.21 -73.47 -16.22
C TRP A 218 -57.05 -74.82 -15.51
N LEU A 219 -56.30 -74.91 -14.41
CA LEU A 219 -56.20 -76.15 -13.63
C LEU A 219 -57.56 -76.58 -13.07
N HIS A 220 -58.34 -75.64 -12.54
CA HIS A 220 -59.70 -75.90 -12.04
C HIS A 220 -60.63 -76.38 -13.17
N ASN A 221 -60.64 -75.66 -14.29
CA ASN A 221 -61.46 -76.02 -15.46
C ASN A 221 -61.01 -77.33 -16.09
N ALA A 222 -59.70 -77.62 -16.15
CA ALA A 222 -59.17 -78.87 -16.66
C ALA A 222 -59.60 -80.09 -15.82
N ARG A 223 -59.72 -79.92 -14.49
CA ARG A 223 -60.31 -80.95 -13.61
C ARG A 223 -61.81 -81.18 -13.88
N ASN A 224 -62.52 -80.14 -14.32
CA ASN A 224 -63.97 -80.18 -14.58
C ASN A 224 -64.32 -80.44 -16.06
N LYS A 225 -63.34 -80.70 -16.94
CA LYS A 225 -63.63 -81.04 -18.34
C LYS A 225 -64.26 -82.45 -18.39
N PRO A 226 -65.46 -82.62 -18.98
CA PRO A 226 -65.98 -83.95 -19.28
C PRO A 226 -64.97 -84.65 -20.20
N ARG A 227 -64.63 -85.90 -19.87
CA ARG A 227 -63.68 -86.70 -20.68
C ARG A 227 -64.10 -86.62 -22.15
N PRO A 228 -63.25 -86.11 -23.06
CA PRO A 228 -63.49 -86.23 -24.48
C PRO A 228 -63.63 -87.72 -24.78
N VAL A 229 -64.78 -88.11 -25.33
CA VAL A 229 -64.98 -89.44 -25.88
C VAL A 229 -63.88 -89.64 -26.92
N LEU A 230 -63.14 -90.73 -26.76
CA LEU A 230 -62.03 -91.16 -27.59
C LEU A 230 -62.55 -91.50 -29.01
N ASN A 231 -62.94 -90.50 -29.78
CA ASN A 231 -63.06 -90.64 -31.22
C ASN A 231 -61.64 -90.52 -31.79
N GLY A 232 -60.98 -91.68 -31.87
CA GLY A 232 -59.72 -91.84 -32.56
C GLY A 232 -59.87 -91.41 -34.02
N TYR A 233 -59.33 -90.24 -34.35
CA TYR A 233 -59.03 -89.91 -35.73
C TYR A 233 -57.74 -90.66 -36.08
N GLY A 234 -57.92 -91.69 -36.92
CA GLY A 234 -56.92 -92.71 -37.21
C GLY A 234 -55.61 -92.14 -37.73
N PHE A 235 -54.53 -92.50 -37.04
CA PHE A 235 -53.22 -92.64 -37.65
C PHE A 235 -53.17 -94.04 -38.28
N PRO A 236 -53.24 -94.19 -39.62
CA PRO A 236 -53.16 -95.51 -40.23
C PRO A 236 -51.70 -95.94 -40.22
N HIS A 237 -51.41 -96.88 -39.32
CA HIS A 237 -50.15 -97.61 -39.29
C HIS A 237 -50.12 -98.61 -40.45
N GLY A 238 -49.24 -98.44 -41.45
CA GLY A 238 -49.29 -99.31 -42.62
C GLY A 238 -48.17 -99.20 -43.66
N LYS A 239 -46.90 -99.34 -43.24
CA LYS A 239 -45.78 -99.96 -43.99
C LYS A 239 -45.56 -99.57 -45.47
N SER A 240 -44.57 -98.73 -45.71
CA SER A 240 -43.61 -98.92 -46.82
C SER A 240 -42.22 -98.43 -46.42
N THR A 241 -41.35 -99.39 -46.21
CA THR A 241 -39.90 -99.26 -46.07
C THR A 241 -39.32 -98.66 -47.35
N GLY A 242 -38.58 -97.56 -47.24
CA GLY A 242 -37.70 -97.07 -48.31
C GLY A 242 -37.43 -95.57 -48.25
N CYS A 243 -36.18 -95.21 -47.97
CA CYS A 243 -35.59 -93.87 -48.03
C CYS A 243 -35.88 -92.86 -46.90
N VAL A 244 -34.88 -92.84 -46.02
CA VAL A 244 -34.35 -91.75 -45.20
C VAL A 244 -34.58 -90.33 -45.74
N ASN A 245 -34.92 -89.44 -44.79
CA ASN A 245 -35.04 -87.97 -44.85
C ASN A 245 -36.36 -87.37 -45.38
N GLY A 246 -37.32 -87.26 -44.46
CA GLY A 246 -38.53 -86.45 -44.60
C GLY A 246 -38.27 -84.95 -44.61
N ASN A 247 -37.78 -84.43 -45.74
CA ASN A 247 -38.08 -83.06 -46.15
C ASN A 247 -39.43 -83.07 -46.91
N LEU A 248 -40.53 -83.22 -46.19
CA LEU A 248 -41.89 -83.00 -46.71
C LEU A 248 -42.32 -81.53 -46.48
N TYR A 249 -41.46 -80.60 -46.88
CA TYR A 249 -41.87 -79.21 -47.08
C TYR A 249 -41.85 -78.92 -48.58
N PRO A 250 -42.97 -78.48 -49.19
CA PRO A 250 -42.90 -77.94 -50.55
C PRO A 250 -41.89 -76.81 -50.54
N ALA A 251 -40.98 -76.79 -51.54
CA ALA A 251 -39.97 -75.76 -51.65
C ALA A 251 -40.63 -74.37 -51.56
N PRO A 252 -40.22 -73.47 -50.65
CA PRO A 252 -40.81 -72.15 -50.55
C PRO A 252 -40.70 -71.44 -51.89
N ALA A 253 -41.80 -70.96 -52.45
CA ALA A 253 -41.81 -70.29 -53.75
C ALA A 253 -41.03 -68.95 -53.77
N TYR A 254 -40.56 -68.48 -52.61
CA TYR A 254 -39.82 -67.24 -52.45
C TYR A 254 -38.68 -67.43 -51.44
N CYS A 255 -37.44 -67.38 -51.94
CA CYS A 255 -36.25 -67.20 -51.11
C CYS A 255 -35.83 -65.74 -51.23
N ASN A 256 -35.77 -65.01 -50.11
CA ASN A 256 -35.30 -63.63 -50.08
C ASN A 256 -33.83 -63.58 -50.58
N PRO A 257 -33.54 -62.95 -51.73
CA PRO A 257 -32.21 -63.02 -52.35
C PRO A 257 -31.14 -62.21 -51.62
N ILE A 258 -31.52 -61.42 -50.61
CA ILE A 258 -30.59 -60.63 -49.80
C ILE A 258 -30.37 -61.39 -48.49
N PRO A 259 -29.20 -62.02 -48.27
CA PRO A 259 -28.89 -62.64 -46.99
C PRO A 259 -28.97 -61.56 -45.91
N TRP A 260 -29.68 -61.86 -44.82
CA TRP A 260 -29.86 -60.97 -43.68
C TRP A 260 -28.50 -60.43 -43.25
N LYS A 261 -28.21 -59.17 -43.56
CA LYS A 261 -26.95 -58.55 -43.12
C LYS A 261 -27.01 -58.43 -41.61
N PRO A 262 -25.98 -58.87 -40.86
CA PRO A 262 -25.90 -58.62 -39.43
C PRO A 262 -26.13 -57.13 -39.18
N VAL A 263 -27.07 -56.79 -38.29
CA VAL A 263 -27.31 -55.41 -37.88
C VAL A 263 -25.99 -54.88 -37.31
N HIS A 264 -25.46 -53.82 -37.91
CA HIS A 264 -24.23 -53.20 -37.43
C HIS A 264 -24.49 -52.61 -36.04
N VAL A 265 -24.06 -53.31 -34.99
CA VAL A 265 -24.04 -52.76 -33.63
C VAL A 265 -22.94 -51.71 -33.60
N PRO A 266 -23.24 -50.41 -33.44
CA PRO A 266 -22.17 -49.43 -33.26
C PRO A 266 -21.38 -49.80 -32.01
N PRO A 267 -20.03 -49.73 -32.04
CA PRO A 267 -19.21 -50.04 -30.88
C PRO A 267 -19.66 -49.17 -29.70
N PRO A 268 -19.71 -49.73 -28.47
CA PRO A 268 -20.08 -48.98 -27.29
C PRO A 268 -19.16 -47.76 -27.17
N LYS A 269 -19.76 -46.59 -27.00
CA LYS A 269 -19.02 -45.34 -26.86
C LYS A 269 -18.13 -45.47 -25.63
N GLU A 270 -16.82 -45.54 -25.85
CA GLU A 270 -15.85 -45.37 -24.80
C GLU A 270 -16.05 -43.98 -24.19
N ASP A 271 -16.36 -43.96 -22.89
CA ASP A 271 -16.43 -42.74 -22.10
C ASP A 271 -15.07 -42.06 -22.16
N ASN A 272 -15.02 -40.96 -22.90
CA ASN A 272 -13.83 -40.13 -23.03
C ASN A 272 -13.61 -39.39 -21.71
N VAL A 273 -12.86 -40.02 -20.82
CA VAL A 273 -12.11 -39.31 -19.77
C VAL A 273 -11.14 -38.37 -20.48
N PRO A 274 -11.16 -37.04 -20.24
CA PRO A 274 -10.25 -36.13 -20.91
C PRO A 274 -8.85 -36.28 -20.31
N THR A 275 -8.04 -37.14 -20.93
CA THR A 275 -6.60 -37.17 -20.70
C THR A 275 -5.92 -36.04 -21.48
N MET A 276 -4.90 -35.47 -20.85
CA MET A 276 -4.28 -34.21 -21.21
C MET A 276 -3.76 -34.18 -22.66
N LYS A 277 -4.13 -33.13 -23.40
CA LYS A 277 -3.58 -32.84 -24.72
C LYS A 277 -2.12 -32.39 -24.63
N LYS A 278 -1.20 -33.24 -25.08
CA LYS A 278 0.13 -32.81 -25.58
C LYS A 278 0.02 -32.39 -27.06
N LYS A 279 0.81 -31.38 -27.39
CA LYS A 279 0.82 -30.59 -28.63
C LYS A 279 1.25 -31.37 -29.87
N ARG A 280 0.75 -30.97 -31.05
CA ARG A 280 1.48 -31.05 -32.33
C ARG A 280 1.15 -29.82 -33.20
N PRO A 281 2.08 -29.36 -34.06
CA PRO A 281 2.07 -28.02 -34.61
C PRO A 281 1.20 -27.96 -35.87
N VAL A 282 0.41 -26.89 -35.99
CA VAL A 282 -0.27 -26.55 -37.23
C VAL A 282 0.17 -25.16 -37.62
N SER A 283 0.86 -25.14 -38.77
CA SER A 283 1.10 -24.00 -39.63
C SER A 283 -0.21 -23.28 -39.91
N CYS A 284 -0.27 -21.99 -39.58
CA CYS A 284 -1.26 -21.06 -40.11
C CYS A 284 -0.56 -19.75 -40.45
N GLN A 285 -0.61 -19.39 -41.72
CA GLN A 285 -0.25 -18.08 -42.24
C GLN A 285 -1.09 -17.02 -41.53
N SER A 286 -0.43 -16.07 -40.86
CA SER A 286 -1.07 -14.86 -40.38
C SER A 286 -1.01 -13.79 -41.47
N ARG A 287 -2.19 -13.35 -41.88
CA ARG A 287 -2.38 -12.11 -42.65
C ARG A 287 -1.94 -10.90 -41.82
N ALA A 288 -1.44 -9.93 -42.56
CA ALA A 288 -0.89 -8.65 -42.14
C ALA A 288 -1.67 -7.93 -41.02
N SER A 289 -0.92 -7.36 -40.08
CA SER A 289 -1.27 -6.13 -39.38
C SER A 289 0.01 -5.35 -39.11
N SER A 290 0.04 -4.14 -39.67
CA SER A 290 1.17 -3.22 -39.73
C SER A 290 1.68 -2.82 -38.34
N SER A 291 2.98 -3.01 -38.11
CA SER A 291 3.74 -2.43 -37.00
C SER A 291 4.29 -1.09 -37.45
N MET A 292 3.85 0.00 -36.80
CA MET A 292 4.46 1.32 -37.01
C MET A 292 5.89 1.31 -36.45
N VAL A 293 6.85 1.28 -37.37
CA VAL A 293 8.28 1.47 -37.09
C VAL A 293 8.52 2.96 -36.81
N ILE A 294 8.91 3.28 -35.58
CA ILE A 294 9.52 4.57 -35.25
C ILE A 294 10.95 4.54 -35.81
N HIS A 295 11.16 5.25 -36.91
CA HIS A 295 12.50 5.49 -37.46
C HIS A 295 13.27 6.45 -36.54
N LYS A 296 14.36 5.97 -35.94
CA LYS A 296 15.42 6.85 -35.42
C LYS A 296 16.43 7.11 -36.54
N PRO A 297 16.73 8.37 -36.90
CA PRO A 297 17.86 8.66 -37.78
C PRO A 297 19.16 8.56 -36.99
N LYS A 298 20.04 7.68 -37.45
CA LYS A 298 21.45 7.58 -37.05
C LYS A 298 22.27 8.27 -38.12
N SER A 299 22.68 9.51 -37.88
CA SER A 299 23.72 10.17 -38.67
C SER A 299 25.00 10.22 -37.86
N SER A 300 26.04 9.70 -38.50
CA SER A 300 27.43 9.66 -38.11
C SER A 300 28.05 11.05 -38.05
N ARG A 301 28.90 11.27 -37.06
CA ARG A 301 30.08 12.14 -37.22
C ARG A 301 31.25 11.53 -36.46
N CYS A 302 32.01 10.74 -37.20
CA CYS A 302 33.41 10.47 -36.93
C CYS A 302 34.16 11.79 -37.10
N VAL A 303 34.85 12.25 -36.06
CA VAL A 303 36.13 12.94 -36.21
C VAL A 303 37.05 12.39 -35.13
N GLU A 304 38.05 11.70 -35.63
CA GLU A 304 39.21 11.12 -34.99
C GLU A 304 40.19 12.24 -34.62
N SER A 305 40.66 12.29 -33.37
CA SER A 305 42.01 12.76 -33.09
C SER A 305 42.56 12.20 -31.77
N LEU A 306 43.58 11.39 -31.97
CA LEU A 306 44.56 10.86 -31.03
C LEU A 306 45.32 12.02 -30.34
N CYS A 307 45.59 11.95 -29.03
CA CYS A 307 46.97 12.01 -28.49
C CYS A 307 47.05 11.94 -26.96
N ARG A 308 47.66 10.82 -26.53
CA ARG A 308 48.64 10.56 -25.46
C ARG A 308 48.62 11.36 -24.14
N LYS A 309 48.52 10.58 -23.07
CA LYS A 309 49.17 10.78 -21.77
C LYS A 309 50.70 10.73 -21.90
N GLN A 310 51.39 11.61 -21.19
CA GLN A 310 52.68 11.33 -20.57
C GLN A 310 52.76 12.03 -19.21
N LEU A 311 53.66 11.49 -18.40
CA LEU A 311 53.98 11.80 -17.01
C LEU A 311 54.25 13.28 -16.72
#